data_AF-A0A2A8B7M0-F1
#
_entry.id   AF-A0A2A8B7M0-F1
#
_cell.length_a   1.000
_cell.length_b   1.000
_cell.length_c   1.000
_cell.angle_alpha   90.00
_cell.angle_beta   90.00
_cell.angle_gamma   90.00
#
_symmetry.space_group_name_H-M   'P 1'
#
loop_
_entity.id
_entity.type
_entity.pdbx_description
1 polymer ?
#
loop_
_entity_poly.entity_id
_entity_poly.type
_entity_poly.pdbx_seq_one_letter_code
_entity_poly.pdbx_strand_id
1 'polypeptide(L)'
;QQGWSLEALAQQTGISRATLSRVERAETSPTASLLNKLCAAYGLTMSRLLSEVEDEPPELLHREQQTVWVDRASGFHRRSVSPPAALYKAEFIEGTLEAGAVIAYD
;
A
#
# COMPACT_ATOMS: atom_id res chain seq x y z
N GLN A 1 -6.31 16.04 -17.05
CA GLN A 1 -7.74 15.64 -17.03
C GLN A 1 -8.30 15.80 -18.44
N GLN A 2 -9.04 14.81 -18.96
CA GLN A 2 -9.55 14.79 -20.36
C GLN A 2 -10.83 15.61 -20.58
N GLY A 3 -11.43 16.21 -19.54
CA GLY A 3 -12.58 17.13 -19.66
C GLY A 3 -13.92 16.50 -20.06
N TRP A 4 -14.06 15.18 -19.98
CA TRP A 4 -15.30 14.49 -20.33
C TRP A 4 -16.41 14.69 -19.30
N SER A 5 -17.65 14.82 -19.77
CA SER A 5 -18.82 14.69 -18.91
C SER A 5 -19.01 13.23 -18.49
N LEU A 6 -19.74 13.00 -17.38
CA LEU A 6 -20.11 11.64 -16.98
C LEU A 6 -20.93 10.91 -18.04
N GLU A 7 -21.66 11.65 -18.88
CA GLU A 7 -22.42 11.10 -19.99
C GLU A 7 -21.50 10.57 -21.10
N ALA A 8 -20.48 11.35 -21.48
CA ALA A 8 -19.48 10.93 -22.45
C ALA A 8 -18.68 9.72 -21.95
N LEU A 9 -18.26 9.74 -20.68
CA LEU A 9 -17.54 8.62 -20.08
C LEU A 9 -18.42 7.36 -19.98
N ALA A 10 -19.72 7.51 -19.70
CA ALA A 10 -20.67 6.40 -19.68
C ALA A 10 -20.77 5.73 -21.05
N GLN A 11 -20.86 6.51 -22.13
CA GLN A 11 -20.89 5.99 -23.50
C GLN A 11 -19.60 5.24 -23.85
N GLN A 12 -18.45 5.76 -23.46
CA GLN A 12 -17.15 5.16 -23.78
C GLN A 12 -16.85 3.90 -22.98
N THR A 13 -17.30 3.82 -21.72
CA THR A 13 -16.98 2.71 -20.81
C THR A 13 -18.08 1.65 -20.71
N GLY A 14 -19.30 1.98 -21.14
CA GLY A 14 -20.50 1.17 -20.89
C GLY A 14 -20.91 1.12 -19.42
N ILE A 15 -20.37 1.99 -18.56
CA ILE A 15 -20.76 2.13 -17.15
C ILE A 15 -21.87 3.17 -17.07
N SER A 16 -22.92 2.91 -16.27
CA SER A 16 -24.01 3.88 -16.13
C SER A 16 -23.52 5.20 -15.53
N ARG A 17 -24.09 6.34 -15.98
CA ARG A 17 -23.82 7.67 -15.42
C ARG A 17 -24.03 7.72 -13.90
N ALA A 18 -25.07 7.02 -13.40
CA ALA A 18 -25.36 6.94 -11.98
C ALA A 18 -24.28 6.18 -11.20
N THR A 19 -23.73 5.09 -11.77
CA THR A 19 -22.60 4.37 -11.16
C THR A 19 -21.34 5.24 -11.15
N LEU A 20 -21.01 5.90 -12.27
CA LEU A 20 -19.87 6.82 -12.34
C LEU A 20 -19.99 7.94 -11.29
N SER A 21 -21.17 8.55 -11.17
CA SER A 21 -21.43 9.61 -10.18
C SER A 21 -21.30 9.13 -8.72
N ARG A 22 -21.67 7.88 -8.41
CA ARG A 22 -21.47 7.31 -7.07
C ARG A 22 -20.00 7.02 -6.79
N VAL A 23 -19.27 6.53 -7.79
CA VAL A 23 -17.83 6.29 -7.69
C VAL A 23 -17.08 7.60 -7.45
N GLU A 24 -17.37 8.67 -8.19
CA GLU A 24 -16.74 9.99 -7.99
C GLU A 24 -17.01 10.58 -6.61
N ARG A 25 -18.19 10.30 -6.03
CA ARG A 25 -18.56 10.75 -4.68
C ARG A 25 -18.13 9.80 -3.57
N ALA A 26 -17.34 8.77 -3.90
CA ALA A 26 -16.88 7.72 -2.99
C ALA A 26 -18.01 6.99 -2.21
N GLU A 27 -19.23 6.99 -2.74
CA GLU A 27 -20.40 6.34 -2.12
C GLU A 27 -20.43 4.82 -2.36
N THR A 28 -19.61 4.34 -3.30
CA THR A 28 -19.50 2.92 -3.60
C THR A 28 -18.06 2.58 -3.97
N SER A 29 -17.54 1.48 -3.44
CA SER A 29 -16.25 0.94 -3.87
C SER A 29 -16.40 0.29 -5.26
N PRO A 30 -15.69 0.78 -6.29
CA PRO A 30 -15.75 0.18 -7.61
C PRO A 30 -15.13 -1.22 -7.62
N THR A 31 -15.69 -2.12 -8.43
CA THR A 31 -15.07 -3.44 -8.65
C THR A 31 -13.83 -3.32 -9.54
N ALA A 32 -12.92 -4.30 -9.48
CA ALA A 32 -11.75 -4.35 -10.35
C ALA A 32 -12.11 -4.32 -11.85
N SER A 33 -13.24 -4.93 -12.24
CA SER A 33 -13.76 -4.88 -13.62
C SER A 33 -14.19 -3.47 -14.03
N LEU A 34 -14.82 -2.72 -13.11
CA LEU A 34 -15.18 -1.31 -13.35
C LEU A 34 -13.93 -0.45 -13.49
N LEU A 35 -12.98 -0.59 -12.57
CA LEU A 35 -11.70 0.12 -12.62
C LEU A 35 -10.94 -0.18 -13.92
N ASN A 36 -10.90 -1.45 -14.38
CA ASN A 36 -10.28 -1.82 -15.65
C ASN A 36 -10.90 -1.08 -16.85
N LYS A 37 -12.23 -0.94 -16.90
CA LYS A 37 -12.92 -0.20 -17.96
C LYS A 37 -12.57 1.29 -17.94
N LEU A 38 -12.45 1.88 -16.74
CA LEU A 38 -12.01 3.26 -16.58
C LEU A 38 -10.56 3.44 -17.04
N CYS A 39 -9.65 2.56 -16.59
CA CYS A 39 -8.26 2.54 -17.03
C CYS A 39 -8.15 2.50 -18.56
N ALA A 40 -8.89 1.60 -19.21
CA ALA A 40 -8.91 1.50 -20.67
C ALA A 40 -9.41 2.78 -21.35
N ALA A 41 -10.46 3.41 -20.84
CA ALA A 41 -10.98 4.67 -21.39
C ALA A 41 -9.98 5.83 -21.28
N TYR A 42 -9.17 5.87 -20.21
CA TYR A 42 -8.17 6.91 -19.99
C TYR A 42 -6.77 6.57 -20.53
N GLY A 43 -6.58 5.41 -21.16
CA GLY A 43 -5.27 4.96 -21.62
C GLY A 43 -4.28 4.68 -20.48
N LEU A 44 -4.79 4.32 -19.29
CA LEU A 44 -4.02 3.96 -18.12
C LEU A 44 -3.97 2.43 -17.97
N THR A 45 -2.92 1.93 -17.35
CA THR A 45 -2.87 0.54 -16.88
C THR A 45 -3.41 0.46 -15.46
N MET A 46 -3.95 -0.70 -15.06
CA MET A 46 -4.37 -0.94 -13.67
C MET A 46 -3.20 -0.75 -12.69
N SER A 47 -2.00 -1.23 -13.06
CA SER A 47 -0.79 -1.07 -12.24
C SER A 47 -0.45 0.40 -12.00
N ARG A 48 -0.57 1.26 -13.02
CA ARG A 48 -0.32 2.70 -12.87
C ARG A 48 -1.34 3.38 -11.97
N LEU A 49 -2.62 3.00 -12.09
CA LEU A 49 -3.66 3.52 -11.20
C LEU A 49 -3.38 3.16 -9.74
N LEU A 50 -2.98 1.91 -9.48
CA LEU A 50 -2.69 1.42 -8.14
C LEU A 50 -1.41 2.06 -7.57
N SER A 51 -0.36 2.25 -8.38
CA SER A 51 0.87 2.92 -7.91
C SER A 51 0.66 4.37 -7.48
N GLU A 52 -0.39 5.04 -7.95
CA GLU A 52 -0.72 6.42 -7.53
C GLU A 52 -1.43 6.48 -6.16
N VAL A 53 -1.91 5.34 -5.65
CA VAL A 53 -2.60 5.24 -4.33
C VAL A 53 -1.85 4.35 -3.35
N GLU A 54 -0.86 3.59 -3.80
CA GLU A 54 0.10 2.93 -2.91
C GLU A 54 0.92 4.00 -2.21
N ASP A 55 0.84 4.03 -0.88
CA ASP A 55 1.70 4.91 -0.09
C ASP A 55 3.17 4.54 -0.37
N GLU A 56 3.97 5.53 -0.74
CA GLU A 56 5.42 5.33 -0.73
C GLU A 56 5.83 4.99 0.71
N PRO A 57 6.64 3.94 0.91
CA PRO A 57 7.11 3.58 2.23
C PRO A 57 7.80 4.81 2.85
N PRO A 58 7.54 5.11 4.13
CA PRO A 58 8.05 6.33 4.74
C PRO A 58 9.57 6.36 4.65
N GLU A 59 10.16 7.42 4.08
CA GLU A 59 11.63 7.51 3.95
C GLU A 59 12.34 7.51 5.31
N LEU A 60 11.64 7.94 6.37
CA LEU A 60 12.10 7.99 7.74
C LEU A 60 11.10 7.33 8.68
N LEU A 61 11.57 6.36 9.48
CA LEU A 61 10.81 5.73 10.55
C LEU A 61 11.32 6.24 11.91
N HIS A 62 10.57 7.12 12.57
CA HIS A 62 10.92 7.60 13.89
C HIS A 62 10.88 6.46 14.92
N ARG A 63 11.65 6.59 15.99
CA ARG A 63 11.82 5.53 17.01
C ARG A 63 10.49 5.00 17.57
N GLU A 64 9.49 5.87 17.70
CA GLU A 64 8.16 5.55 18.21
C GLU A 64 7.34 4.66 17.25
N GLN A 65 7.66 4.70 15.96
CA GLN A 65 7.01 3.92 14.89
C GLN A 65 7.74 2.60 14.62
N GLN A 66 8.95 2.42 15.17
CA GLN A 66 9.77 1.23 15.00
C GLN A 66 9.23 0.08 15.86
N THR A 67 8.59 -0.89 15.20
CA THR A 67 8.03 -2.06 15.90
C THR A 67 9.13 -2.86 16.60
N VAL A 68 8.89 -3.17 17.88
CA VAL A 68 9.76 -4.03 18.70
C VAL A 68 9.07 -5.36 18.93
N TRP A 69 9.73 -6.43 18.51
CA TRP A 69 9.38 -7.80 18.84
C TRP A 69 10.27 -8.29 19.99
N VAL A 70 9.68 -9.00 20.94
CA VAL A 70 10.38 -9.51 22.12
C VAL A 70 10.22 -11.02 22.18
N ASP A 71 11.34 -11.72 22.05
CA ASP A 71 11.44 -13.13 22.38
C ASP A 71 11.68 -13.28 23.88
N ARG A 72 10.63 -13.64 24.62
CA ARG A 72 10.75 -13.85 26.07
C ARG A 72 11.55 -15.11 26.42
N ALA A 73 11.64 -16.09 25.53
CA ALA A 73 12.34 -17.34 25.81
C ALA A 73 13.87 -17.14 25.72
N SER A 74 14.33 -16.35 24.76
CA SER A 74 15.76 -16.05 24.57
C SER A 74 16.20 -14.72 25.19
N GLY A 75 15.30 -13.87 25.68
CA GLY A 75 15.65 -12.53 26.18
C GLY A 75 16.12 -11.58 25.07
N PHE A 76 15.73 -11.85 23.82
CA PHE A 76 16.12 -11.08 22.64
C PHE A 76 15.03 -10.08 22.24
N HIS A 77 15.42 -8.81 22.10
CA HIS A 77 14.56 -7.72 21.66
C HIS A 77 15.00 -7.30 20.26
N ARG A 78 14.11 -7.45 19.29
CA ARG A 78 14.34 -7.11 17.88
C ARG A 78 13.50 -5.89 17.50
N ARG A 79 14.15 -4.78 17.17
CA ARG A 79 13.48 -3.59 16.63
C ARG A 79 13.70 -3.48 15.13
N SER A 80 12.63 -3.27 14.37
CA SER A 80 12.73 -2.92 12.94
C SER A 80 13.08 -1.44 12.81
N VAL A 81 14.25 -1.11 12.26
CA VAL A 81 14.71 0.29 12.13
C VAL A 81 14.60 0.83 10.70
N SER A 82 14.42 -0.05 9.72
CA SER A 82 14.02 0.33 8.36
C SER A 82 12.50 0.17 8.17
N PRO A 83 11.87 1.00 7.31
CA PRO A 83 10.50 0.79 6.88
C PRO A 83 10.32 -0.58 6.21
N PRO A 84 9.18 -1.27 6.44
CA PRO A 84 8.85 -2.49 5.72
C PRO A 84 8.44 -2.11 4.29
N ALA A 85 9.40 -2.17 3.37
CA ALA A 85 9.16 -1.82 1.97
C ALA A 85 9.68 -2.92 1.05
N ALA A 86 8.79 -3.49 0.24
CA ALA A 86 9.16 -4.49 -0.76
C ALA A 86 10.17 -3.95 -1.81
N LEU A 87 10.29 -2.63 -1.92
CA LEU A 87 11.22 -1.96 -2.83
C LEU A 87 12.66 -1.87 -2.28
N TYR A 88 12.88 -2.10 -0.98
CA TYR A 88 14.22 -2.06 -0.40
C TYR A 88 14.93 -3.40 -0.59
N LYS A 89 16.22 -3.32 -0.98
CA LYS A 89 17.06 -4.50 -1.20
C LYS A 89 17.52 -5.19 0.07
N ALA A 90 17.35 -4.53 1.21
CA ALA A 90 17.77 -5.00 2.52
C ALA A 90 16.88 -4.38 3.60
N GLU A 91 16.79 -5.08 4.72
CA GLU A 91 16.14 -4.61 5.95
C GLU A 91 17.19 -4.42 7.04
N PHE A 92 16.97 -3.45 7.90
CA PHE A 92 17.81 -3.19 9.06
C PHE A 92 17.04 -3.45 10.35
N ILE A 93 17.70 -4.15 11.26
CA ILE A 93 17.20 -4.41 12.61
C ILE A 93 18.23 -3.98 13.65
N GLU A 94 17.73 -3.48 14.77
CA GLU A 94 18.50 -3.35 16.02
C GLU A 94 18.14 -4.55 16.91
N GLY A 95 19.15 -5.31 17.33
CA GLY A 95 18.99 -6.43 18.25
C GLY A 95 19.62 -6.11 19.59
N THR A 96 18.85 -6.25 20.68
CA THR A 96 19.34 -6.14 22.05
C THR A 96 19.15 -7.47 22.75
N LEU A 97 20.22 -8.00 23.33
CA LEU A 97 20.20 -9.22 24.12
C LEU A 97 20.29 -8.86 25.60
N GLU A 98 19.42 -9.42 26.43
CA GLU A 98 19.50 -9.25 27.87
C GLU A 98 20.80 -9.86 28.44
N ALA A 99 21.22 -9.39 29.61
CA ALA A 99 22.43 -9.89 30.23
C ALA A 99 22.31 -11.39 30.53
N GLY A 100 23.25 -12.18 30.01
CA GLY A 100 23.27 -13.64 30.19
C GLY A 100 22.34 -14.42 29.26
N ALA A 101 21.57 -13.74 28.41
CA ALA A 101 20.79 -14.41 27.37
C ALA A 101 21.70 -14.98 26.26
N VAL A 102 21.22 -16.05 25.61
CA VAL A 102 21.94 -16.78 24.56
C VAL A 102 20.96 -17.09 23.42
N ILE A 103 21.37 -16.80 22.19
CA ILE A 103 20.67 -17.20 20.97
C ILE A 103 21.42 -18.40 20.39
N ALA A 104 20.81 -19.58 20.42
CA ALA A 104 21.34 -20.75 19.74
C ALA A 104 20.86 -20.75 18.28
N TYR A 105 21.78 -21.03 17.36
CA TYR A 105 21.46 -21.35 15.96
C TYR A 105 21.67 -22.85 15.78
N ASP A 106 20.72 -23.50 15.13
CA ASP A 106 20.80 -24.90 14.69
C ASP A 106 21.60 -25.05 13.37
#